data_AF-A0A127B0I9-F1
#
_entry.id   AF-A0A127B0I9-F1
#
_cell.length_a   1.000
_cell.length_b   1.000
_cell.length_c   1.000
_cell.angle_alpha   90.00
_cell.angle_beta   90.00
_cell.angle_gamma   90.00
#
_symmetry.space_group_name_H-M   'P 1'
#
loop_
_entity.id
_entity.type
_entity.pdbx_description
1 polymer ?
#
loop_
_entity_poly.entity_id
_entity_poly.type
_entity_poly.pdbx_seq_one_letter_code
_entity_poly.pdbx_strand_id
1 'polypeptide(L)'
;MKFFDYIFYRVTKFFYSRDGPDGPRGIGLVSVMQVFLCCKIYYEVLWLFVEPQKNEPGEFNYAKLIGLVVALSILIFNVVRYCGKYVLYDLRWGCSETQRQRRFRGWLVVVALVASFILLYL
;
A
#
# COMPACT_ATOMS: atom_id res chain seq x y z
N MET A 1 12.20 -2.71 -3.75
CA MET A 1 11.07 -1.76 -3.60
C MET A 1 10.91 -0.83 -4.83
N LYS A 2 10.71 -1.36 -6.04
CA LYS A 2 10.45 -0.52 -7.24
C LYS A 2 8.95 -0.39 -7.56
N PHE A 3 8.14 -1.33 -7.07
CA PHE A 3 6.71 -1.40 -7.34
C PHE A 3 5.89 -0.37 -6.56
N PHE A 4 6.04 -0.32 -5.23
CA PHE A 4 5.35 0.67 -4.41
C PHE A 4 5.80 2.11 -4.70
N ASP A 5 7.08 2.33 -4.99
CA ASP A 5 7.59 3.62 -5.46
C ASP A 5 6.87 4.08 -6.75
N TYR A 6 6.59 3.14 -7.67
CA TYR A 6 5.85 3.43 -8.89
C TYR A 6 4.37 3.70 -8.63
N ILE A 7 3.73 2.95 -7.72
CA ILE A 7 2.35 3.22 -7.31
C ILE A 7 2.26 4.62 -6.68
N PHE A 8 3.15 4.93 -5.72
CA PHE A 8 3.26 6.27 -5.12
C PHE A 8 3.35 7.33 -6.22
N TYR A 9 4.31 7.20 -7.14
CA TYR A 9 4.48 8.13 -8.25
C TYR A 9 3.20 8.35 -9.04
N ARG A 10 2.52 7.27 -9.47
CA ARG A 10 1.34 7.37 -10.33
C ARG A 10 0.14 7.97 -9.60
N VAL A 11 -0.05 7.62 -8.34
CA VAL A 11 -1.13 8.15 -7.51
C VAL A 11 -0.88 9.62 -7.21
N THR A 12 0.34 9.97 -6.79
CA THR A 12 0.72 11.36 -6.53
C THR A 12 0.63 12.20 -7.80
N LYS A 13 1.04 11.68 -8.96
CA LYS A 13 0.87 12.38 -10.25
C LYS A 13 -0.60 12.65 -10.59
N PHE A 14 -1.50 11.73 -10.26
CA PHE A 14 -2.93 11.91 -10.46
C PHE A 14 -3.52 12.97 -9.52
N PHE A 15 -3.06 13.03 -8.27
CA PHE A 15 -3.53 13.99 -7.27
C PHE A 15 -2.65 15.24 -7.13
N TYR A 16 -1.65 15.43 -8.00
CA TYR A 16 -0.61 16.45 -7.85
C TYR A 16 -1.17 17.87 -7.73
N SER A 17 -2.26 18.17 -8.43
CA SER A 17 -2.94 19.47 -8.37
C SER A 17 -3.50 19.81 -6.98
N ARG A 18 -3.75 18.82 -6.13
CA ARG A 18 -4.29 18.99 -4.78
C ARG A 18 -3.24 18.79 -3.69
N ASP A 19 -2.36 17.82 -3.92
CA ASP A 19 -1.45 17.30 -2.91
C ASP A 19 -0.02 17.87 -3.05
N GLY A 20 0.30 18.47 -4.19
CA GLY A 20 1.62 19.01 -4.46
C GLY A 20 2.75 17.96 -4.42
N PRO A 21 4.00 18.38 -4.15
CA PRO A 21 5.17 17.49 -4.14
C PRO A 21 5.21 16.50 -2.98
N ASP A 22 4.45 16.75 -1.90
CA ASP A 22 4.44 15.90 -0.71
C ASP A 22 3.58 14.65 -0.90
N GLY A 23 2.55 14.73 -1.73
CA GLY A 23 1.76 13.57 -2.15
C GLY A 23 1.07 12.77 -1.03
N PRO A 24 0.46 13.37 0.00
CA PRO A 24 -0.10 12.65 1.14
C PRO A 24 -1.10 11.53 0.76
N ARG A 25 -1.93 11.70 -0.28
CA ARG A 25 -2.82 10.62 -0.73
C ARG A 25 -2.05 9.44 -1.32
N GLY A 26 -0.96 9.71 -2.05
CA GLY A 26 -0.08 8.67 -2.56
C GLY A 26 0.56 7.86 -1.44
N ILE A 27 1.05 8.55 -0.40
CA ILE A 27 1.62 7.93 0.80
C ILE A 27 0.57 7.08 1.52
N GLY A 28 -0.60 7.66 1.76
CA GLY A 28 -1.72 6.97 2.43
C GLY A 28 -2.13 5.71 1.67
N LEU A 29 -2.28 5.81 0.35
CA LEU A 29 -2.70 4.67 -0.47
C LEU A 29 -1.68 3.53 -0.45
N VAL A 30 -0.39 3.83 -0.63
CA VAL A 30 0.68 2.82 -0.54
C VAL A 30 0.72 2.19 0.85
N SER A 31 0.51 2.99 1.90
CA SER A 31 0.48 2.49 3.28
C SER A 31 -0.69 1.53 3.49
N VAL A 32 -1.90 1.89 3.04
CA VAL A 32 -3.07 0.99 3.13
C VAL A 32 -2.84 -0.32 2.37
N MET A 33 -2.27 -0.26 1.16
CA MET A 33 -1.96 -1.48 0.40
C MET A 33 -0.98 -2.39 1.15
N GLN A 34 0.06 -1.82 1.75
CA GLN A 34 1.04 -2.59 2.53
C GLN A 34 0.44 -3.17 3.80
N VAL A 35 -0.42 -2.41 4.49
CA VAL A 35 -1.16 -2.90 5.67
C VAL A 35 -2.04 -4.08 5.29
N PHE A 36 -2.82 -4.00 4.22
CA PHE A 36 -3.67 -5.10 3.78
C PHE A 36 -2.87 -6.34 3.38
N LEU A 37 -1.74 -6.15 2.70
CA LEU A 37 -0.84 -7.25 2.39
C LEU A 37 -0.31 -7.93 3.67
N CYS A 38 0.10 -7.15 4.67
CA CYS A 38 0.52 -7.67 5.97
C CYS A 38 -0.62 -8.40 6.69
N CYS A 39 -1.84 -7.86 6.69
CA CYS A 39 -3.00 -8.52 7.27
C CYS A 39 -3.29 -9.85 6.58
N LYS A 40 -3.27 -9.90 5.25
CA LYS A 40 -3.51 -11.13 4.50
C LYS A 40 -2.46 -12.20 4.83
N ILE A 41 -1.17 -11.83 4.82
CA ILE A 41 -0.08 -12.75 5.20
C ILE A 41 -0.30 -13.26 6.64
N TYR A 42 -0.66 -12.39 7.58
CA TYR A 42 -0.95 -12.77 8.96
C TYR A 42 -2.10 -13.79 9.05
N TYR A 43 -3.22 -13.55 8.36
CA TYR A 43 -4.36 -14.48 8.35
C TYR A 43 -4.02 -15.84 7.71
N GLU A 44 -3.27 -15.84 6.60
CA GLU A 44 -2.81 -17.09 5.96
C GLU A 44 -1.88 -17.90 6.88
N VAL A 45 -0.96 -17.23 7.58
CA VAL A 45 -0.09 -17.89 8.56
C VAL A 45 -0.90 -18.47 9.70
N LEU A 46 -1.87 -17.72 10.26
CA LEU A 46 -2.75 -18.27 11.28
C LEU A 46 -3.51 -19.49 10.77
N TRP A 47 -4.05 -19.43 9.55
CA TRP A 47 -4.82 -20.54 8.97
C TRP A 47 -3.97 -21.79 8.75
N LEU A 48 -2.71 -21.65 8.33
CA LEU A 48 -1.80 -22.77 8.08
C LEU A 48 -1.24 -23.42 9.35
N PHE A 49 -1.01 -22.64 10.40
CA PHE A 49 -0.25 -23.08 11.58
C PHE A 49 -1.08 -23.20 12.87
N VAL A 50 -2.26 -22.58 12.93
CA VAL A 50 -3.15 -22.63 14.10
C VAL A 50 -4.38 -23.41 13.70
N GLU A 51 -4.53 -24.63 14.23
CA GLU A 51 -5.80 -25.37 14.13
C GLU A 51 -6.94 -24.44 14.56
N PRO A 52 -8.11 -24.48 13.89
CA PRO A 52 -9.25 -23.64 14.23
C PRO A 52 -9.85 -24.11 15.57
N GLN A 53 -9.14 -23.87 16.68
CA GLN A 53 -9.74 -23.87 17.99
C GLN A 53 -10.81 -22.79 17.98
N LYS A 54 -12.03 -23.19 18.35
CA LYS A 54 -13.20 -22.33 18.44
C LYS A 54 -12.83 -21.13 19.28
N ASN A 55 -12.63 -20.00 18.62
CA ASN A 55 -12.30 -18.72 19.23
C ASN A 55 -13.36 -18.39 20.28
N GLU A 56 -13.00 -18.50 21.56
CA GLU A 56 -13.80 -17.86 22.61
C GLU A 56 -13.69 -16.33 22.41
N PRO A 57 -14.79 -15.58 22.52
CA PRO A 57 -14.84 -14.15 22.17
C PRO A 57 -14.02 -13.21 23.07
N GLY A 58 -13.14 -13.72 23.94
CA GLY A 58 -12.38 -12.96 24.94
C GLY A 58 -10.93 -12.59 24.59
N GLU A 59 -10.23 -13.31 23.71
CA GLU A 59 -8.76 -13.16 23.54
C GLU A 59 -8.33 -12.15 22.46
N PHE A 60 -9.26 -11.59 21.69
CA PHE A 60 -8.96 -10.78 20.48
C PHE A 60 -8.50 -9.32 20.73
N ASN A 61 -8.25 -8.90 21.97
CA ASN A 61 -7.97 -7.48 22.25
C ASN A 61 -6.53 -7.08 21.85
N TYR A 62 -5.56 -7.97 21.99
CA TYR A 62 -4.16 -7.67 21.64
C TYR A 62 -3.91 -7.67 20.12
N ALA A 63 -4.63 -8.49 19.35
CA ALA A 63 -4.48 -8.54 17.90
C ALA A 63 -4.81 -7.19 17.23
N LYS A 64 -5.84 -6.49 17.72
CA LYS A 64 -6.20 -5.15 17.25
C LYS A 64 -5.11 -4.13 17.55
N LEU A 65 -4.55 -4.17 18.76
CA LEU A 65 -3.46 -3.28 19.16
C LEU A 65 -2.20 -3.52 18.33
N ILE A 66 -1.81 -4.79 18.15
CA ILE A 66 -0.66 -5.17 17.31
C ILE A 66 -0.88 -4.70 15.87
N GLY A 67 -2.06 -4.95 15.31
CA GLY A 67 -2.43 -4.48 13.96
C GLY A 67 -2.32 -2.97 13.81
N LEU A 68 -2.80 -2.20 14.80
CA LEU A 68 -2.67 -0.74 14.82
C LEU A 68 -1.21 -0.29 14.86
N VAL A 69 -0.38 -0.90 15.72
CA VAL A 69 1.05 -0.58 15.83
C VAL A 69 1.78 -0.86 14.53
N VAL A 70 1.49 -1.99 13.87
CA VAL A 70 2.07 -2.33 12.57
C VAL A 70 1.62 -1.33 11.50
N ALA A 71 0.33 -0.98 11.46
CA ALA A 71 -0.19 -0.01 10.49
C ALA A 71 0.43 1.39 10.66
N LEU A 72 0.56 1.86 11.90
CA LEU A 72 1.23 3.13 12.18
C LEU A 72 2.71 3.10 11.81
N SER A 73 3.40 1.99 12.10
CA SER A 73 4.81 1.81 11.74
C SER A 73 5.02 1.85 10.22
N ILE A 74 4.14 1.20 9.45
CA ILE A 74 4.14 1.24 7.98
C ILE A 74 3.88 2.67 7.47
N LEU A 75 2.90 3.36 8.05
CA LEU A 75 2.58 4.73 7.66
C LEU A 75 3.76 5.68 7.93
N ILE A 76 4.34 5.64 9.12
CA ILE A 76 5.51 6.46 9.48
C ILE A 76 6.68 6.17 8.55
N PHE A 77 6.97 4.88 8.30
CA PHE A 77 8.01 4.49 7.35
C PHE A 77 7.77 5.08 5.96
N ASN A 78 6.53 5.01 5.46
CA ASN A 78 6.19 5.55 4.15
C ASN A 78 6.20 7.08 4.09
N VAL A 79 5.83 7.77 5.17
CA VAL A 79 5.96 9.24 5.28
C VAL A 79 7.44 9.63 5.13
N VAL A 80 8.34 9.03 5.92
CA VAL A 80 9.79 9.30 5.83
C VAL A 80 10.35 8.90 4.46
N ARG A 81 9.82 7.83 3.88
CA ARG A 81 10.28 7.31 2.58
C ARG A 81 9.86 8.20 1.42
N TYR A 82 8.65 8.74 1.39
CA TYR A 82 8.05 9.32 0.18
C TYR A 82 7.77 10.83 0.25
N CYS A 83 7.63 11.41 1.45
CA CYS A 83 7.33 12.84 1.60
C CYS A 83 8.35 13.71 0.87
N GLY A 84 7.87 14.65 0.07
CA GLY A 84 8.67 15.54 -0.78
C GLY A 84 9.43 14.88 -1.94
N LYS A 85 9.33 13.55 -2.13
CA LYS A 85 10.14 12.82 -3.13
C LYS A 85 9.46 12.63 -4.48
N TYR A 86 8.27 13.20 -4.69
CA TYR A 86 7.56 13.10 -5.97
C TYR A 86 8.42 13.52 -7.16
N VAL A 87 9.12 14.66 -7.06
CA VAL A 87 9.94 15.22 -8.15
C VAL A 87 11.04 14.24 -8.57
N LEU A 88 11.67 13.57 -7.60
CA LEU A 88 12.70 12.56 -7.87
C LEU A 88 12.14 11.37 -8.66
N TYR A 89 10.90 10.96 -8.37
CA TYR A 89 10.24 9.89 -9.10
C TYR A 89 9.71 10.34 -10.48
N ASP A 90 9.27 11.58 -10.63
CA ASP A 90 8.89 12.11 -11.94
C ASP A 90 10.09 12.30 -12.86
N LEU A 91 11.26 12.67 -12.34
CA LEU A 91 12.50 12.66 -13.13
C LEU A 91 12.87 11.25 -13.60
N ARG A 92 12.61 10.22 -12.78
CA ARG A 92 12.91 8.82 -13.12
C ARG A 92 11.97 8.25 -14.19
N TRP A 93 10.67 8.53 -14.10
CA TRP A 93 9.65 7.86 -14.93
C TRP A 93 8.87 8.80 -15.87
N GLY A 94 8.92 10.11 -15.66
CA GLY A 94 8.15 11.09 -16.41
C GLY A 94 8.54 11.20 -17.89
N CYS A 95 9.82 11.07 -18.20
CA CYS A 95 10.35 11.21 -19.56
C CYS A 95 10.71 9.88 -20.24
N SER A 96 10.78 8.76 -19.49
CA SER A 96 11.31 7.49 -19.99
C SER A 96 10.23 6.51 -20.49
N GLU A 97 8.95 6.76 -20.23
CA GLU A 97 7.85 5.86 -20.60
C GLU A 97 7.19 6.25 -21.93
N THR A 98 7.07 5.28 -22.85
CA THR A 98 6.22 5.42 -24.04
C THR A 98 4.74 5.53 -23.65
N GLN A 99 3.91 6.16 -24.49
CA GLN A 99 2.47 6.34 -24.22
C GLN A 99 1.74 5.00 -23.95
N ARG A 100 2.12 3.94 -24.67
CA ARG A 100 1.58 2.58 -24.47
C ARG A 100 1.98 2.01 -23.11
N GLN A 101 3.26 2.09 -22.74
CA GLN A 101 3.75 1.63 -21.43
C GLN A 101 3.07 2.40 -20.29
N ARG A 102 2.90 3.72 -20.45
CA ARG A 102 2.24 4.58 -19.47
C ARG A 102 0.81 4.13 -19.20
N ARG A 103 0.04 3.78 -20.25
CA ARG A 103 -1.34 3.27 -20.10
C ARG A 103 -1.37 1.89 -19.44
N PHE A 104 -0.56 0.96 -19.94
CA PHE A 104 -0.52 -0.41 -19.43
C PHE A 104 -0.13 -0.46 -17.96
N ARG A 105 0.95 0.24 -17.57
CA ARG A 105 1.38 0.30 -16.17
C ARG A 105 0.41 1.06 -15.28
N GLY A 106 -0.30 2.06 -15.82
CA GLY A 106 -1.40 2.72 -15.12
C GLY A 106 -2.52 1.75 -14.76
N TRP A 107 -2.94 0.92 -15.72
CA TRP A 107 -3.91 -0.14 -15.48
C TRP A 107 -3.41 -1.15 -14.45
N LEU A 108 -2.15 -1.55 -14.50
CA LEU A 108 -1.56 -2.44 -13.49
C LEU A 108 -1.64 -1.85 -12.07
N VAL A 109 -1.45 -0.54 -11.90
CA VAL A 109 -1.62 0.12 -10.59
C VAL A 109 -3.07 0.03 -10.11
N VAL A 110 -4.04 0.29 -11.00
CA VAL A 110 -5.47 0.19 -10.66
C VAL A 110 -5.84 -1.25 -10.31
N VAL A 111 -5.39 -2.23 -11.10
CA VAL A 111 -5.62 -3.66 -10.84
C VAL A 111 -4.98 -4.06 -9.52
N ALA A 112 -3.73 -3.66 -9.25
CA ALA A 112 -3.06 -3.97 -7.99
C ALA A 112 -3.78 -3.36 -6.78
N LEU A 113 -4.32 -2.15 -6.92
CA LEU A 113 -5.14 -1.53 -5.90
C LEU A 113 -6.39 -2.36 -5.63
N VAL A 114 -7.21 -2.60 -6.66
CA VAL A 114 -8.45 -3.37 -6.52
C VAL A 114 -8.17 -4.78 -5.98
N ALA A 115 -7.14 -5.45 -6.48
CA ALA A 115 -6.71 -6.76 -6.00
C ALA A 115 -6.33 -6.72 -4.51
N SER A 116 -5.65 -5.68 -4.03
CA SER A 116 -5.29 -5.55 -2.61
C SER A 116 -6.52 -5.46 -1.71
N PHE A 117 -7.62 -4.86 -2.19
CA PHE A 117 -8.89 -4.84 -1.46
C PHE A 117 -9.60 -6.19 -1.56
N ILE A 118 -9.71 -6.79 -2.76
CA ILE A 118 -10.40 -8.07 -2.95
C ILE A 118 -9.71 -9.20 -2.15
N LEU A 119 -8.38 -9.25 -2.15
CA LEU A 119 -7.59 -10.25 -1.42
C LEU A 119 -7.82 -10.22 0.09
N LEU A 120 -8.32 -9.13 0.65
CA LEU A 120 -8.67 -9.07 2.07
C LEU A 120 -9.95 -9.86 2.36
N TYR A 121 -10.88 -9.93 1.40
CA TYR A 121 -12.21 -10.54 1.58
C TYR A 121 -12.28 -11.99 1.09
N LEU A 122 -11.24 -12.46 0.40
CA LEU A 122 -11.18 -13.78 -0.26
C LEU A 122 -10.23 -14.69 0.51
#